data_AF-J9EEA8-F1
#
_entry.id   AF-J9EEA8-F1
#
_cell.length_a   1.000
_cell.length_b   1.000
_cell.length_c   1.000
_cell.angle_alpha   90.00
_cell.angle_beta   90.00
_cell.angle_gamma   90.00
#
_symmetry.space_group_name_H-M   'P 1'
#
loop_
_entity.id
_entity.type
_entity.pdbx_description
1 polymer ?
#
loop_
_entity_poly.entity_id
_entity_poly.type
_entity_poly.pdbx_seq_one_letter_code
_entity_poly.pdbx_strand_id
1 'polypeptide(L)'
;VEEVSVRLEELLKLVETECAPEANALCSQFESIRSSFFQLEFDRIKEKLRVLVLQLDRLVDFMAKRKILLLRFKEFQKFVKDAEDTLLRTMHDASIGAEIDMHRITNEMNAVFDRLDNLGKELTACQLDANMMITDMSVVDVLNRIKNISLDVGYTVREEPMEPSECFQEFFDVSNQLEGAFCTDINTCEHMDDVVEFITVSMENGKKEAELMVRLNTIAGNLAAHEKAKANDILSKLKRIMDKRQEVRRVTVEDCIERSLVILTQKEEQLEAIIE
;
A
#
# COMPACT_ATOMS: atom_id res chain seq x y z
N VAL A 1 4.68 8.21 14.17
CA VAL A 1 5.65 8.93 13.28
C VAL A 1 6.84 9.49 14.06
N GLU A 2 6.63 10.28 15.12
CA GLU A 2 7.74 10.94 15.85
C GLU A 2 8.70 9.94 16.51
N GLU A 3 8.15 8.99 17.27
CA GLU A 3 8.91 7.92 17.94
C GLU A 3 9.75 7.10 16.96
N VAL A 4 9.15 6.72 15.82
CA VAL A 4 9.84 5.99 14.75
C VAL A 4 10.97 6.82 14.13
N SER A 5 10.78 8.13 13.99
CA SER A 5 11.80 9.04 13.47
C SER A 5 13.02 9.11 14.41
N VAL A 6 12.77 9.27 15.71
CA VAL A 6 13.84 9.29 16.74
C VAL A 6 14.58 7.96 16.74
N ARG A 7 13.86 6.84 16.70
CA ARG A 7 14.48 5.52 16.71
C ARG A 7 15.33 5.25 15.47
N LEU A 8 14.89 5.69 14.29
CA LEU A 8 15.69 5.60 13.06
C LEU A 8 16.97 6.43 13.16
N GLU A 9 16.92 7.61 13.77
CA GLU A 9 18.10 8.45 13.99
C GLU A 9 19.12 7.77 14.90
N GLU A 10 18.66 7.19 16.01
CA GLU A 10 19.50 6.45 16.95
C GLU A 10 20.18 5.25 16.28
N LEU A 11 19.42 4.48 15.49
CA LEU A 11 19.94 3.29 14.80
C LEU A 11 20.94 3.67 13.71
N LEU A 12 20.66 4.70 12.92
CA LEU A 12 21.60 5.19 11.90
C LEU A 12 22.91 5.67 12.54
N LYS A 13 22.81 6.39 13.66
CA LYS A 13 23.97 6.85 14.41
C LYS A 13 24.78 5.70 15.01
N LEU A 14 24.11 4.69 15.57
CA LEU A 14 24.75 3.48 16.09
C LEU A 14 25.57 2.78 14.99
N VAL A 15 25.00 2.64 13.79
CA VAL A 15 25.71 2.02 12.67
C VAL A 15 26.91 2.85 12.24
N GLU A 16 26.76 4.18 12.16
CA GLU A 16 27.83 5.11 11.81
C GLU A 16 28.99 5.08 12.82
N THR A 17 28.70 5.05 14.12
CA THR A 17 29.73 5.20 15.17
C THR A 17 30.32 3.89 15.66
N GLU A 18 29.58 2.77 15.57
CA GLU A 18 30.01 1.49 16.14
C GLU A 18 30.06 0.39 15.07
N CYS A 19 28.91 0.04 14.47
CA CYS A 19 28.84 -1.19 13.65
C CYS A 19 29.69 -1.14 12.38
N ALA A 20 29.67 -0.02 11.64
CA ALA A 20 30.46 0.10 10.41
C ALA A 20 31.98 0.16 10.69
N PRO A 21 32.47 0.95 11.68
CA PRO A 21 33.87 0.89 12.09
C PRO A 21 34.33 -0.50 12.53
N GLU A 22 33.55 -1.20 13.35
CA GLU A 22 33.88 -2.56 13.80
C GLU A 22 33.95 -3.57 12.65
N ALA A 23 32.95 -3.53 11.76
CA ALA A 23 32.93 -4.40 10.59
C ALA A 23 34.13 -4.16 9.66
N ASN A 24 34.48 -2.89 9.43
CA ASN A 24 35.66 -2.51 8.63
C ASN A 24 36.98 -2.93 9.27
N ALA A 25 37.09 -2.80 10.60
CA ALA A 25 38.25 -3.25 11.35
C ALA A 25 38.40 -4.78 11.25
N LEU A 26 37.29 -5.52 11.41
CA LEU A 26 37.26 -6.97 11.30
C LEU A 26 37.63 -7.44 9.88
N CYS A 27 37.06 -6.81 8.84
CA CYS A 27 37.43 -7.06 7.44
C CYS A 27 38.94 -6.87 7.23
N SER A 28 39.49 -5.76 7.73
CA SER A 28 40.92 -5.46 7.61
C SER A 28 41.80 -6.50 8.33
N GLN A 29 41.38 -6.96 9.51
CA GLN A 29 42.07 -8.03 10.23
C GLN A 29 42.08 -9.33 9.44
N PHE A 30 40.94 -9.74 8.87
CA PHE A 30 40.85 -10.96 8.07
C PHE A 30 41.65 -10.88 6.77
N GLU A 31 41.70 -9.73 6.10
CA GLU A 31 42.51 -9.53 4.89
C GLU A 31 44.03 -9.52 5.19
N SER A 32 44.43 -9.18 6.42
CA SER A 32 45.84 -9.19 6.84
C SER A 32 46.41 -10.61 7.04
N ILE A 33 45.56 -11.63 7.18
CA ILE A 33 45.96 -13.02 7.35
C ILE A 33 46.40 -13.58 6.00
N ARG A 34 47.72 -13.50 5.73
CA ARG A 34 48.35 -14.10 4.55
C ARG A 34 48.82 -15.52 4.86
N SER A 35 48.44 -16.47 4.01
CA SER A 35 48.88 -17.88 4.03
C SER A 35 48.74 -18.57 5.39
N SER A 36 47.55 -19.09 5.66
CA SER A 36 47.24 -19.94 6.81
C SER A 36 47.15 -21.41 6.39
N PHE A 37 47.49 -22.33 7.29
CA PHE A 37 47.22 -23.78 7.11
C PHE A 37 45.71 -24.05 6.92
N PHE A 38 44.86 -23.14 7.38
CA PHE A 38 43.38 -23.19 7.31
C PHE A 38 42.81 -22.22 6.27
N GLN A 39 43.49 -22.06 5.12
CA GLN A 39 43.13 -21.06 4.12
C GLN A 39 41.66 -21.15 3.68
N LEU A 40 41.13 -22.36 3.50
CA LEU A 40 39.74 -22.61 3.10
C LEU A 40 38.73 -22.16 4.16
N GLU A 41 38.99 -22.44 5.45
CA GLU A 41 38.14 -21.98 6.54
C GLU A 41 38.16 -20.45 6.65
N PHE A 42 39.33 -19.83 6.50
CA PHE A 42 39.47 -18.37 6.49
C PHE A 42 38.76 -17.72 5.32
N ASP A 43 38.84 -18.29 4.12
CA ASP A 43 38.11 -17.80 2.95
C ASP A 43 36.60 -17.91 3.14
N ARG A 44 36.12 -19.00 3.75
CA ARG A 44 34.70 -19.16 4.10
C ARG A 44 34.22 -18.13 5.13
N ILE A 45 35.04 -17.81 6.13
CA ILE A 45 34.69 -16.80 7.13
C ILE A 45 34.69 -15.39 6.52
N LYS A 46 35.68 -15.07 5.68
CA LYS A 46 35.73 -13.81 4.92
C LYS A 46 34.49 -13.60 4.09
N GLU A 47 34.04 -14.64 3.38
CA GLU A 47 32.85 -14.54 2.55
C GLU A 47 31.59 -14.29 3.38
N LYS A 48 31.43 -15.00 4.51
CA LYS A 48 30.33 -14.74 5.45
C LYS A 48 30.35 -13.31 5.97
N LEU A 49 31.53 -12.79 6.32
CA LEU A 49 31.68 -11.42 6.79
C LEU A 49 31.28 -10.40 5.71
N ARG A 50 31.69 -10.60 4.46
CA ARG A 50 31.29 -9.73 3.34
C ARG A 50 29.79 -9.72 3.12
N VAL A 51 29.13 -10.89 3.22
CA VAL A 51 27.66 -10.98 3.12
C VAL A 51 26.99 -10.19 4.25
N LEU A 52 27.49 -10.30 5.49
CA LEU A 52 26.95 -9.55 6.63
C LEU A 52 27.13 -8.03 6.47
N VAL A 53 28.29 -7.57 5.97
CA VAL A 53 28.53 -6.16 5.66
C VAL A 53 27.55 -5.65 4.60
N LEU A 54 27.37 -6.40 3.52
CA LEU A 54 26.41 -6.05 2.46
C LEU A 54 24.97 -5.96 2.99
N GLN A 55 24.59 -6.86 3.92
CA GLN A 55 23.28 -6.82 4.57
C GLN A 55 23.13 -5.59 5.47
N LEU A 56 24.18 -5.22 6.22
CA LEU A 56 24.20 -4.01 7.04
C LEU A 56 24.04 -2.75 6.17
N ASP A 57 24.79 -2.64 5.07
CA ASP A 57 24.71 -1.51 4.14
C ASP A 57 23.30 -1.37 3.56
N ARG A 58 22.68 -2.49 3.20
CA ARG A 58 21.30 -2.51 2.69
C ARG A 58 20.29 -2.06 3.74
N LEU A 59 20.49 -2.44 5.00
CA LEU A 59 19.63 -1.99 6.11
C LEU A 59 19.78 -0.50 6.36
N VAL A 60 21.01 0.04 6.30
CA VAL A 60 21.28 1.48 6.42
C VAL A 60 20.56 2.25 5.31
N ASP A 61 20.66 1.79 4.05
CA ASP A 61 19.97 2.40 2.92
C ASP A 61 18.44 2.44 3.14
N PHE A 62 17.83 1.34 3.57
CA PHE A 62 16.41 1.32 3.90
C PHE A 62 16.05 2.26 5.05
N MET A 63 16.84 2.30 6.12
CA MET A 63 16.60 3.21 7.24
C MET A 63 16.70 4.68 6.82
N ALA A 64 17.66 5.03 5.98
CA ALA A 64 17.80 6.37 5.41
C ALA A 64 16.59 6.75 4.54
N LYS A 65 16.14 5.86 3.65
CA LYS A 65 14.95 6.07 2.83
C LYS A 65 13.68 6.21 3.67
N ARG A 66 13.52 5.40 4.72
CA ARG A 66 12.41 5.51 5.68
C ARG A 66 12.44 6.84 6.45
N LYS A 67 13.62 7.32 6.84
CA LYS A 67 13.78 8.65 7.46
C LYS A 67 13.33 9.76 6.51
N ILE A 68 13.71 9.70 5.23
CA ILE A 68 13.25 10.65 4.20
C ILE A 68 11.73 10.62 4.06
N LEU A 69 11.13 9.43 3.98
CA LEU A 69 9.67 9.27 3.92
C LEU A 69 8.98 9.95 5.11
N LEU A 70 9.45 9.72 6.34
CA LEU A 70 8.85 10.33 7.53
C LEU A 70 8.98 11.85 7.53
N LEU A 71 10.11 12.39 7.04
CA LEU A 71 10.29 13.84 6.88
C LEU A 71 9.29 14.42 5.89
N ARG A 72 9.16 13.82 4.70
CA ARG A 72 8.19 14.24 3.68
C ARG A 72 6.75 14.12 4.17
N PHE A 73 6.44 13.10 4.94
CA PHE A 73 5.14 12.95 5.57
C PHE A 73 4.84 14.09 6.56
N LYS A 74 5.80 14.50 7.38
CA LYS A 74 5.64 15.67 8.27
C LYS A 74 5.45 16.97 7.49
N GLU A 75 6.20 17.16 6.41
CA GLU A 75 6.03 18.32 5.52
C GLU A 75 4.63 18.36 4.90
N PHE A 76 4.14 17.21 4.42
CA PHE A 76 2.79 17.06 3.89
C PHE A 76 1.73 17.40 4.95
N GLN A 77 1.83 16.84 6.16
CA GLN A 77 0.89 17.13 7.24
C GLN A 77 0.87 18.61 7.62
N LYS A 78 2.05 19.24 7.69
CA LYS A 78 2.17 20.67 7.97
C LYS A 78 1.49 21.50 6.87
N PHE A 79 1.77 21.18 5.61
CA PHE A 79 1.17 21.88 4.47
C PHE A 79 -0.36 21.78 4.47
N VAL A 80 -0.89 20.58 4.71
CA VAL A 80 -2.33 20.32 4.79
C VAL A 80 -2.98 21.18 5.87
N LYS A 81 -2.39 21.21 7.06
CA LYS A 81 -2.88 22.01 8.18
C LYS A 81 -2.83 23.51 7.86
N ASP A 82 -1.71 23.99 7.31
CA ASP A 82 -1.53 25.40 6.94
C ASP A 82 -2.55 25.81 5.85
N ALA A 83 -2.83 24.93 4.89
CA ALA A 83 -3.80 25.15 3.83
C ALA A 83 -5.24 25.18 4.36
N GLU A 84 -5.61 24.25 5.25
CA GLU A 84 -6.91 24.22 5.92
C GLU A 84 -7.14 25.49 6.75
N ASP A 85 -6.15 25.89 7.57
CA ASP A 85 -6.20 27.11 8.38
C ASP A 85 -6.28 28.40 7.54
N THR A 86 -5.70 28.38 6.34
CA THR A 86 -5.76 29.51 5.40
C THR A 86 -7.13 29.59 4.73
N LEU A 87 -7.66 28.46 4.24
CA LEU A 87 -8.98 28.40 3.63
C LEU A 87 -10.09 28.80 4.62
N LEU A 88 -10.03 28.32 5.87
CA LEU A 88 -10.98 28.69 6.93
C LEU A 88 -10.95 30.19 7.26
N ARG A 89 -9.76 30.82 7.27
CA ARG A 89 -9.63 32.28 7.48
C ARG A 89 -10.22 33.07 6.32
N THR A 90 -9.88 32.70 5.08
CA THR A 90 -10.42 33.34 3.89
C THR A 90 -11.95 33.26 3.84
N MET A 91 -12.53 32.13 4.27
CA MET A 91 -13.97 31.96 4.44
C MET A 91 -14.58 32.84 5.54
N HIS A 92 -13.89 33.00 6.67
CA HIS A 92 -14.36 33.85 7.75
C HIS A 92 -14.39 35.34 7.33
N ASP A 93 -13.32 35.81 6.68
CA ASP A 93 -13.22 37.17 6.15
C ASP A 93 -14.33 37.45 5.12
N ALA A 94 -14.62 36.44 4.30
CA ALA A 94 -15.72 36.47 3.34
C ALA A 94 -17.11 36.57 3.98
N SER A 95 -17.33 35.86 5.09
CA SER A 95 -18.60 35.86 5.83
C SER A 95 -18.87 37.17 6.56
N ILE A 96 -17.83 37.92 6.94
CA ILE A 96 -17.94 39.23 7.64
C ILE A 96 -18.13 40.39 6.63
N GLY A 97 -18.17 40.11 5.33
CA GLY A 97 -18.46 41.10 4.30
C GLY A 97 -17.27 41.99 3.94
N ALA A 98 -16.03 41.53 4.18
CA ALA A 98 -14.86 42.13 3.56
C ALA A 98 -14.97 42.00 2.03
N GLU A 99 -14.39 42.92 1.26
CA GLU A 99 -14.41 42.84 -0.20
C GLU A 99 -13.56 41.64 -0.65
N ILE A 100 -14.21 40.58 -1.11
CA ILE A 100 -13.56 39.32 -1.48
C ILE A 100 -13.22 39.37 -2.97
N ASP A 101 -11.93 39.36 -3.29
CA ASP A 101 -11.48 39.09 -4.65
C ASP A 101 -11.60 37.59 -4.96
N MET A 102 -12.73 37.19 -5.56
CA MET A 102 -12.99 35.80 -5.97
C MET A 102 -11.88 35.26 -6.87
N HIS A 103 -11.33 36.07 -7.78
CA HIS A 103 -10.27 35.63 -8.67
C HIS A 103 -8.99 35.30 -7.90
N ARG A 104 -8.67 36.10 -6.88
CA ARG A 104 -7.56 35.82 -5.97
C ARG A 104 -7.76 34.49 -5.24
N ILE A 105 -8.95 34.24 -4.69
CA ILE A 105 -9.25 32.99 -3.96
C ILE A 105 -9.17 31.77 -4.86
N THR A 106 -9.78 31.81 -6.04
CA THR A 106 -9.73 30.68 -6.98
C THR A 106 -8.29 30.35 -7.37
N ASN A 107 -7.44 31.37 -7.59
CA ASN A 107 -6.02 31.17 -7.89
C ASN A 107 -5.24 30.59 -6.70
N GLU A 108 -5.49 31.06 -5.49
CA GLU A 108 -4.87 30.52 -4.26
C GLU A 108 -5.28 29.05 -4.02
N MET A 109 -6.56 28.73 -4.23
CA MET A 109 -7.09 27.39 -4.06
C MET A 109 -6.53 26.42 -5.10
N ASN A 110 -6.42 26.83 -6.37
CA ASN A 110 -5.77 26.05 -7.41
C ASN A 110 -4.29 25.80 -7.09
N ALA A 111 -3.56 26.80 -6.62
CA ALA A 111 -2.16 26.65 -6.22
C ALA A 111 -2.00 25.68 -5.02
N VAL A 112 -2.95 25.67 -4.08
CA VAL A 112 -2.99 24.70 -2.98
C VAL A 112 -3.18 23.28 -3.53
N PHE A 113 -4.11 23.08 -4.46
CA PHE A 113 -4.35 21.75 -5.05
C PHE A 113 -3.15 21.25 -5.87
N ASP A 114 -2.54 22.10 -6.69
CA ASP A 114 -1.33 21.74 -7.47
C ASP A 114 -0.19 21.32 -6.54
N ARG A 115 -0.01 22.04 -5.43
CA ARG A 115 1.02 21.72 -4.45
C ARG A 115 0.70 20.45 -3.67
N LEU A 116 -0.57 20.21 -3.36
CA LEU A 116 -1.04 18.99 -2.70
C LEU A 116 -0.83 17.76 -3.58
N ASP A 117 -1.11 17.85 -4.88
CA ASP A 117 -0.88 16.78 -5.86
C ASP A 117 0.61 16.46 -5.99
N ASN A 118 1.46 17.50 -6.08
CA ASN A 118 2.92 17.32 -6.13
C ASN A 118 3.47 16.64 -4.87
N LEU A 119 3.09 17.12 -3.67
CA LEU A 119 3.51 16.49 -2.42
C LEU A 119 2.97 15.06 -2.29
N GLY A 120 1.76 14.78 -2.78
CA GLY A 120 1.19 13.44 -2.83
C GLY A 120 2.03 12.48 -3.67
N LYS A 121 2.43 12.90 -4.88
CA LYS A 121 3.30 12.11 -5.77
C LYS A 121 4.68 11.86 -5.15
N GLU A 122 5.28 12.88 -4.53
CA GLU A 122 6.56 12.74 -3.82
C GLU A 122 6.45 11.74 -2.66
N LEU A 123 5.35 11.77 -1.92
CA LEU A 123 5.11 10.84 -0.81
C LEU A 123 4.99 9.39 -1.32
N THR A 124 4.24 9.17 -2.40
CA THR A 124 4.11 7.83 -3.02
C THR A 124 5.46 7.30 -3.51
N ALA A 125 6.28 8.15 -4.13
CA ALA A 125 7.63 7.76 -4.53
C ALA A 125 8.49 7.37 -3.31
N CYS A 126 8.44 8.16 -2.24
CA CYS A 126 9.17 7.86 -1.01
C CYS A 126 8.69 6.56 -0.34
N GLN A 127 7.40 6.23 -0.41
CA GLN A 127 6.84 4.98 0.14
C GLN A 127 7.37 3.74 -0.59
N LEU A 128 7.47 3.82 -1.93
CA LEU A 128 8.04 2.76 -2.76
C LEU A 128 9.54 2.55 -2.43
N ASP A 129 10.31 3.64 -2.39
CA ASP A 129 11.74 3.58 -2.09
C ASP A 129 12.02 3.04 -0.68
N ALA A 130 11.23 3.47 0.31
CA ALA A 130 11.35 3.05 1.69
C ALA A 130 10.82 1.63 1.97
N ASN A 131 10.12 1.03 1.00
CA ASN A 131 9.34 -0.20 1.17
C ASN A 131 8.50 -0.15 2.46
N MET A 132 7.76 0.95 2.63
CA MET A 132 7.00 1.28 3.84
C MET A 132 5.77 2.11 3.46
N MET A 133 4.61 1.70 3.96
CA MET A 133 3.37 2.49 3.86
C MET A 133 3.03 3.14 5.20
N ILE A 134 2.47 4.35 5.16
CA ILE A 134 1.96 5.05 6.34
C ILE A 134 0.43 5.05 6.22
N THR A 135 -0.24 4.32 7.10
CA THR A 135 -1.71 4.12 7.07
C THR A 135 -2.48 5.21 7.82
N ASP A 136 -1.80 6.03 8.65
CA ASP A 136 -2.44 7.00 9.55
C ASP A 136 -3.12 8.18 8.85
N MET A 137 -2.92 8.37 7.54
CA MET A 137 -3.59 9.41 6.76
C MET A 137 -3.64 9.04 5.27
N SER A 138 -4.83 8.74 4.77
CA SER A 138 -5.07 8.65 3.32
C SER A 138 -5.04 10.04 2.71
N VAL A 139 -4.19 10.23 1.69
CA VAL A 139 -4.17 11.45 0.86
C VAL A 139 -5.56 11.75 0.30
N VAL A 140 -6.37 10.71 0.04
CA VAL A 140 -7.76 10.82 -0.41
C VAL A 140 -8.67 11.40 0.68
N ASP A 141 -8.50 10.98 1.93
CA ASP A 141 -9.30 11.50 3.05
C ASP A 141 -9.00 12.98 3.33
N VAL A 142 -7.72 13.36 3.20
CA VAL A 142 -7.28 14.75 3.32
C VAL A 142 -7.81 15.61 2.16
N LEU A 143 -7.71 15.11 0.93
CA LEU A 143 -8.30 15.76 -0.25
C LEU A 143 -9.81 15.95 -0.08
N ASN A 144 -10.52 14.94 0.43
CA ASN A 144 -11.95 15.02 0.70
C ASN A 144 -12.26 16.04 1.80
N ARG A 145 -11.48 16.10 2.89
CA ARG A 145 -11.64 17.12 3.92
C ARG A 145 -11.48 18.53 3.37
N ILE A 146 -10.42 18.79 2.61
CA ILE A 146 -10.16 20.10 1.99
C ILE A 146 -11.25 20.45 0.97
N LYS A 147 -11.71 19.49 0.15
CA LYS A 147 -12.80 19.69 -0.82
C LYS A 147 -14.16 19.93 -0.15
N ASN A 148 -14.38 19.39 1.05
CA ASN A 148 -15.62 19.53 1.80
C ASN A 148 -15.65 20.80 2.68
N ILE A 149 -14.61 21.65 2.64
CA ILE A 149 -14.66 23.01 3.19
C ILE A 149 -15.60 23.82 2.29
N SER A 150 -16.87 23.91 2.70
CA SER A 150 -17.98 24.45 1.90
C SER A 150 -17.83 25.96 1.65
N LEU A 151 -17.50 26.37 0.42
CA LEU A 151 -17.40 27.78 -0.01
C LEU A 151 -18.77 28.46 -0.21
N ASP A 152 -19.77 28.19 0.64
CA ASP A 152 -21.10 28.80 0.49
C ASP A 152 -21.10 30.25 0.99
N VAL A 153 -20.50 31.14 0.20
CA VAL A 153 -20.77 32.57 0.22
C VAL A 153 -21.77 32.79 -0.90
N GLY A 154 -23.02 32.92 -0.49
CA GLY A 154 -24.18 32.90 -1.37
C GLY A 154 -24.02 33.76 -2.62
N TYR A 155 -23.93 33.09 -3.76
CA TYR A 155 -24.48 33.57 -5.02
C TYR A 155 -25.06 32.37 -5.76
N THR A 156 -26.38 32.38 -5.85
CA THR A 156 -27.18 31.53 -6.71
C THR A 156 -26.72 31.64 -8.16
N VAL A 157 -25.88 30.71 -8.61
CA VAL A 157 -25.91 30.21 -9.98
C VAL A 157 -26.05 28.70 -9.83
N ARG A 158 -27.29 28.22 -10.01
CA ARG A 158 -27.58 26.79 -10.18
C ARG A 158 -26.84 26.30 -11.42
N GLU A 159 -25.61 25.86 -11.27
CA GLU A 159 -25.21 24.60 -11.87
C GLU A 159 -25.41 23.58 -10.76
N GLU A 160 -26.48 22.80 -10.84
CA GLU A 160 -26.69 21.70 -9.90
C GLU A 160 -25.42 20.83 -9.91
N PRO A 161 -24.71 20.68 -8.77
CA PRO A 161 -23.78 19.58 -8.67
C PRO A 161 -24.65 18.33 -8.84
N MET A 162 -24.48 17.61 -9.95
CA MET A 162 -25.11 16.30 -10.10
C MET A 162 -24.59 15.45 -8.95
N GLU A 163 -25.38 15.35 -7.88
CA GLU A 163 -25.19 14.34 -6.85
C GLU A 163 -25.02 13.00 -7.57
N PRO A 164 -24.02 12.19 -7.19
CA PRO A 164 -23.84 10.88 -7.80
C PRO A 164 -25.17 10.14 -7.73
N SER A 165 -25.62 9.59 -8.87
CA SER A 165 -26.91 8.94 -8.92
C SER A 165 -26.96 7.81 -7.89
N GLU A 166 -28.15 7.48 -7.38
CA GLU A 166 -28.31 6.33 -6.47
C GLU A 166 -27.68 5.05 -7.05
N CYS A 167 -27.73 4.89 -8.38
CA CYS A 167 -27.07 3.80 -9.10
C CYS A 167 -25.54 3.90 -9.06
N PHE A 168 -24.97 5.09 -9.10
CA PHE A 168 -23.52 5.29 -9.01
C PHE A 168 -23.00 5.13 -7.57
N GLN A 169 -23.81 5.50 -6.57
CA GLN A 169 -23.52 5.19 -5.18
C GLN A 169 -23.58 3.67 -4.94
N GLU A 170 -24.60 2.98 -5.47
CA GLU A 170 -24.67 1.52 -5.42
C GLU A 170 -23.46 0.86 -6.11
N PHE A 171 -23.01 1.41 -7.24
CA PHE A 171 -21.80 0.95 -7.91
C PHE A 171 -20.56 1.04 -6.99
N PHE A 172 -20.38 2.15 -6.29
CA PHE A 172 -19.29 2.34 -5.33
C PHE A 172 -19.39 1.40 -4.12
N ASP A 173 -20.59 1.20 -3.59
CA ASP A 173 -20.79 0.31 -2.44
C ASP A 173 -20.48 -1.14 -2.80
N VAL A 174 -20.88 -1.59 -3.99
CA VAL A 174 -20.56 -2.95 -4.49
C VAL A 174 -19.07 -3.07 -4.83
N SER A 175 -18.40 -2.00 -5.29
CA SER A 175 -16.95 -2.05 -5.54
C SER A 175 -16.16 -2.18 -4.25
N ASN A 176 -16.58 -1.46 -3.21
CA ASN A 176 -15.97 -1.56 -1.88
C ASN A 176 -16.19 -2.94 -1.25
N GLN A 177 -17.36 -3.56 -1.49
CA GLN A 177 -17.62 -4.95 -1.05
C GLN A 177 -16.70 -5.96 -1.76
N LEU A 178 -16.43 -5.75 -3.05
CA LEU A 178 -15.51 -6.61 -3.81
C LEU A 178 -14.06 -6.45 -3.32
N GLU A 179 -13.61 -5.21 -3.06
CA GLU A 179 -12.31 -4.97 -2.45
C GLU A 179 -12.20 -5.59 -1.04
N GLY A 180 -13.24 -5.49 -0.23
CA GLY A 180 -13.30 -6.15 1.08
C GLY A 180 -13.23 -7.69 0.98
N ALA A 181 -13.86 -8.28 -0.04
CA ALA A 181 -13.77 -9.71 -0.31
C ALA A 181 -12.34 -10.13 -0.66
N PHE A 182 -11.59 -9.31 -1.42
CA PHE A 182 -10.19 -9.58 -1.75
C PHE A 182 -9.28 -9.63 -0.51
N CYS A 183 -9.50 -8.73 0.45
CA CYS A 183 -8.72 -8.67 1.69
C CYS A 183 -9.04 -9.84 2.63
N THR A 184 -10.29 -10.29 2.66
CA THR A 184 -10.72 -11.37 3.55
C THR A 184 -10.07 -12.68 3.16
N ASP A 185 -10.06 -13.03 1.88
CA ASP A 185 -9.49 -14.28 1.34
C ASP A 185 -8.00 -14.45 1.68
N ILE A 186 -7.21 -13.37 1.61
CA ILE A 186 -5.77 -13.39 1.96
C ILE A 186 -5.57 -13.75 3.44
N ASN A 187 -6.34 -13.14 4.34
CA ASN A 187 -6.19 -13.33 5.79
C ASN A 187 -6.75 -14.66 6.28
N THR A 188 -7.81 -15.19 5.66
CA THR A 188 -8.41 -16.47 6.09
C THR A 188 -7.64 -17.68 5.56
N CYS A 189 -7.10 -17.61 4.35
CA CYS A 189 -6.44 -18.76 3.72
C CYS A 189 -5.01 -19.03 4.24
N GLU A 190 -4.31 -18.03 4.78
CA GLU A 190 -2.94 -18.16 5.30
C GLU A 190 -2.84 -18.97 6.62
N HIS A 191 -3.98 -19.31 7.24
CA HIS A 191 -4.03 -19.90 8.58
C HIS A 191 -4.78 -21.23 8.68
N MET A 192 -5.17 -21.82 7.54
CA MET A 192 -5.93 -23.09 7.54
C MET A 192 -4.99 -24.29 7.36
N ASP A 193 -4.98 -25.18 8.35
CA ASP A 193 -4.22 -26.43 8.32
C ASP A 193 -4.97 -27.57 7.59
N ASP A 194 -6.30 -27.48 7.49
CA ASP A 194 -7.14 -28.46 6.80
C ASP A 194 -7.29 -28.12 5.30
N VAL A 195 -6.83 -29.03 4.45
CA VAL A 195 -6.82 -28.84 3.00
C VAL A 195 -8.23 -28.80 2.40
N VAL A 196 -9.17 -29.57 2.94
CA VAL A 196 -10.55 -29.62 2.44
C VAL A 196 -11.29 -28.34 2.80
N GLU A 197 -11.08 -27.85 4.02
CA GLU A 197 -11.61 -26.58 4.50
C GLU A 197 -11.04 -25.41 3.69
N PHE A 198 -9.72 -25.38 3.46
CA PHE A 198 -9.05 -24.40 2.61
C PHE A 198 -9.64 -24.34 1.19
N ILE A 199 -9.77 -25.51 0.53
CA ILE A 199 -10.30 -25.57 -0.84
C ILE A 199 -11.75 -25.09 -0.87
N THR A 200 -12.56 -25.49 0.10
CA THR A 200 -13.99 -25.11 0.18
C THR A 200 -14.15 -23.60 0.34
N VAL A 201 -13.46 -23.01 1.31
CA VAL A 201 -13.51 -21.56 1.58
C VAL A 201 -12.98 -20.76 0.39
N SER A 202 -11.87 -21.19 -0.22
CA SER A 202 -11.29 -20.49 -1.36
C SER A 202 -12.22 -20.49 -2.58
N MET A 203 -12.92 -21.61 -2.82
CA MET A 203 -13.92 -21.71 -3.88
C MET A 203 -15.15 -20.84 -3.64
N GLU A 204 -15.66 -20.80 -2.41
CA GLU A 204 -16.78 -19.92 -2.02
C GLU A 204 -16.42 -18.44 -2.17
N ASN A 205 -15.21 -18.05 -1.77
CA ASN A 205 -14.70 -16.70 -1.96
C ASN A 205 -14.62 -16.33 -3.44
N GLY A 206 -14.12 -17.25 -4.29
CA GLY A 206 -14.08 -17.03 -5.73
C GLY A 206 -15.46 -16.88 -6.37
N LYS A 207 -16.45 -17.63 -5.91
CA LYS A 207 -17.84 -17.48 -6.35
C LYS A 207 -18.41 -16.12 -5.98
N LYS A 208 -18.19 -15.67 -4.74
CA LYS A 208 -18.64 -14.36 -4.25
C LYS A 208 -17.99 -13.20 -5.01
N GLU A 209 -16.69 -13.27 -5.30
CA GLU A 209 -15.98 -12.30 -6.13
C GLU A 209 -16.61 -12.19 -7.53
N ALA A 210 -16.90 -13.34 -8.16
CA ALA A 210 -17.52 -13.37 -9.49
C ALA A 210 -18.94 -12.78 -9.49
N GLU A 211 -19.76 -13.09 -8.47
CA GLU A 211 -21.10 -12.54 -8.31
C GLU A 211 -21.10 -11.01 -8.16
N LEU A 212 -20.18 -10.48 -7.33
CA LEU A 212 -20.00 -9.04 -7.15
C LEU A 212 -19.52 -8.37 -8.45
N MET A 213 -18.62 -9.01 -9.20
CA MET A 213 -18.16 -8.48 -10.48
C MET A 213 -19.27 -8.45 -11.54
N VAL A 214 -20.14 -9.47 -11.59
CA VAL A 214 -21.32 -9.48 -12.47
C VAL A 214 -22.28 -8.36 -12.09
N ARG A 215 -22.50 -8.15 -10.79
CA ARG A 215 -23.34 -7.05 -10.28
C ARG A 215 -22.78 -5.68 -10.67
N LEU A 216 -21.47 -5.46 -10.53
CA LEU A 216 -20.82 -4.21 -10.96
C LEU A 216 -20.98 -3.94 -12.46
N ASN A 217 -20.80 -4.96 -13.31
CA ASN A 217 -21.01 -4.82 -14.75
C ASN A 217 -22.47 -4.47 -15.09
N THR A 218 -23.42 -5.03 -14.34
CA THR A 218 -24.85 -4.76 -14.52
C THR A 218 -25.19 -3.32 -14.15
N ILE A 219 -24.72 -2.85 -12.98
CA ILE A 219 -24.92 -1.47 -12.53
C ILE A 219 -24.28 -0.49 -13.51
N ALA A 220 -23.02 -0.72 -13.91
CA ALA A 220 -22.31 0.12 -14.87
C ALA A 220 -22.98 0.18 -16.26
N GLY A 221 -23.67 -0.90 -16.65
CA GLY A 221 -24.48 -0.94 -17.87
C GLY A 221 -25.61 0.09 -17.85
N ASN A 222 -26.20 0.32 -16.67
CA ASN A 222 -27.37 1.16 -16.44
C ASN A 222 -27.05 2.61 -16.04
N LEU A 223 -25.76 2.96 -15.87
CA LEU A 223 -25.33 4.31 -15.52
C LEU A 223 -25.53 5.33 -16.65
N ALA A 224 -25.72 6.59 -16.26
CA ALA A 224 -25.73 7.71 -17.17
C ALA A 224 -24.36 7.88 -17.86
N ALA A 225 -24.36 8.43 -19.08
CA ALA A 225 -23.15 8.51 -19.91
C ALA A 225 -21.95 9.21 -19.23
N HIS A 226 -22.21 10.19 -18.37
CA HIS A 226 -21.17 10.95 -17.66
C HIS A 226 -20.55 10.16 -16.49
N GLU A 227 -21.28 9.22 -15.87
CA GLU A 227 -20.80 8.35 -14.78
C GLU A 227 -20.14 7.07 -15.33
N LYS A 228 -20.61 6.62 -16.49
CA LYS A 228 -20.16 5.39 -17.14
C LYS A 228 -18.67 5.36 -17.46
N ALA A 229 -18.08 6.50 -17.82
CA ALA A 229 -16.64 6.58 -18.08
C ALA A 229 -15.82 6.26 -16.82
N LYS A 230 -16.21 6.80 -15.66
CA LYS A 230 -15.55 6.57 -14.37
C LYS A 230 -15.79 5.14 -13.86
N ALA A 231 -17.02 4.63 -14.00
CA ALA A 231 -17.33 3.25 -13.66
C ALA A 231 -16.54 2.23 -14.50
N ASN A 232 -16.37 2.51 -15.79
CA ASN A 232 -15.58 1.65 -16.68
C ASN A 232 -14.09 1.64 -16.34
N ASP A 233 -13.51 2.78 -15.92
CA ASP A 233 -12.12 2.82 -15.44
C ASP A 233 -11.94 1.93 -14.19
N ILE A 234 -12.85 2.06 -13.22
CA ILE A 234 -12.84 1.26 -11.99
C ILE A 234 -13.02 -0.23 -12.33
N LEU A 235 -14.00 -0.58 -13.17
CA LEU A 235 -14.23 -1.95 -13.64
C LEU A 235 -13.00 -2.55 -14.32
N SER A 236 -12.30 -1.77 -15.14
CA SER A 236 -11.11 -2.27 -15.84
C SER A 236 -9.98 -2.65 -14.87
N LYS A 237 -9.80 -1.87 -13.80
CA LYS A 237 -8.83 -2.13 -12.73
C LYS A 237 -9.24 -3.35 -11.91
N LEU A 238 -10.49 -3.41 -11.48
CA LEU A 238 -11.03 -4.55 -10.71
C LEU A 238 -10.98 -5.84 -11.51
N LYS A 239 -11.27 -5.81 -12.82
CA LYS A 239 -11.17 -6.98 -13.70
C LYS A 239 -9.75 -7.53 -13.75
N ARG A 240 -8.75 -6.66 -13.91
CA ARG A 240 -7.34 -7.07 -13.92
C ARG A 240 -6.91 -7.72 -12.59
N ILE A 241 -7.38 -7.18 -11.46
CA ILE A 241 -7.13 -7.75 -10.14
C ILE A 241 -7.80 -9.13 -10.01
N MET A 242 -9.07 -9.22 -10.42
CA MET A 242 -9.84 -10.47 -10.40
C MET A 242 -9.20 -11.56 -11.24
N ASP A 243 -8.77 -11.25 -12.48
CA ASP A 243 -8.11 -12.21 -13.36
C ASP A 243 -6.85 -12.78 -12.71
N LYS A 244 -6.03 -11.92 -12.09
CA LYS A 244 -4.83 -12.36 -11.36
C LYS A 244 -5.19 -13.23 -10.16
N ARG A 245 -6.21 -12.86 -9.39
CA ARG A 245 -6.64 -13.61 -8.20
C ARG A 245 -7.22 -14.97 -8.55
N GLN A 246 -8.03 -15.05 -9.60
CA GLN A 246 -8.55 -16.33 -10.10
C GLN A 246 -7.42 -17.27 -10.50
N GLU A 247 -6.38 -16.74 -11.15
CA GLU A 247 -5.21 -17.54 -11.51
C GLU A 247 -4.41 -17.99 -10.29
N VAL A 248 -4.15 -17.10 -9.33
CA VAL A 248 -3.48 -17.49 -8.07
C VAL A 248 -4.28 -18.57 -7.34
N ARG A 249 -5.60 -18.39 -7.21
CA ARG A 249 -6.49 -19.36 -6.58
C ARG A 249 -6.41 -20.72 -7.26
N ARG A 250 -6.50 -20.75 -8.59
CA ARG A 250 -6.41 -21.97 -9.40
C ARG A 250 -5.10 -22.72 -9.11
N VAL A 251 -3.97 -22.01 -9.22
CA VAL A 251 -2.64 -22.60 -9.00
C VAL A 251 -2.48 -23.11 -7.56
N THR A 252 -2.91 -22.34 -6.56
CA THR A 252 -2.79 -22.75 -5.16
C THR A 252 -3.66 -23.96 -4.84
N VAL A 253 -4.89 -24.03 -5.36
CA VAL A 253 -5.76 -25.19 -5.19
C VAL A 253 -5.17 -26.42 -5.88
N GLU A 254 -4.65 -26.28 -7.10
CA GLU A 254 -3.99 -27.37 -7.82
C GLU A 254 -2.79 -27.91 -7.05
N ASP A 255 -1.91 -27.04 -6.54
CA ASP A 255 -0.75 -27.43 -5.72
C ASP A 255 -1.17 -28.14 -4.42
N CYS A 256 -2.21 -27.64 -3.74
CA CYS A 256 -2.74 -28.28 -2.53
C CYS A 256 -3.29 -29.70 -2.83
N ILE A 257 -3.99 -29.88 -3.94
CA ILE A 257 -4.50 -31.19 -4.38
C ILE A 257 -3.33 -32.11 -4.72
N GLU A 258 -2.33 -31.63 -5.48
CA GLU A 258 -1.16 -32.44 -5.87
C GLU A 258 -0.37 -32.91 -4.65
N ARG A 259 -0.08 -32.02 -3.69
CA ARG A 259 0.56 -32.40 -2.42
C ARG A 259 -0.25 -33.43 -1.65
N SER A 260 -1.58 -33.28 -1.61
CA SER A 260 -2.46 -34.22 -0.92
C SER A 260 -2.47 -35.59 -1.59
N LEU A 261 -2.46 -35.64 -2.93
CA LEU A 261 -2.37 -36.89 -3.70
C LEU A 261 -1.05 -37.61 -3.41
N VAL A 262 0.09 -36.90 -3.40
CA VAL A 262 1.39 -37.51 -3.06
C VAL A 262 1.37 -38.14 -1.67
N ILE A 263 0.81 -37.46 -0.66
CA ILE A 263 0.69 -37.99 0.70
C ILE A 263 -0.21 -39.23 0.72
N LEU A 264 -1.32 -39.22 -0.01
CA LEU A 264 -2.23 -40.37 -0.09
C LEU A 264 -1.57 -41.57 -0.76
N THR A 265 -0.85 -41.37 -1.87
CA THR A 265 -0.09 -42.43 -2.55
C THR A 265 0.99 -43.02 -1.64
N GLN A 266 1.73 -42.19 -0.90
CA GLN A 266 2.72 -42.69 0.08
C GLN A 266 2.08 -43.53 1.19
N LYS A 267 0.89 -43.13 1.67
CA LYS A 267 0.15 -43.90 2.68
C LYS A 267 -0.41 -45.20 2.11
N GLU A 268 -0.84 -45.20 0.86
CA GLU A 268 -1.28 -46.40 0.13
C GLU A 268 -0.12 -47.40 0.01
N GLU A 269 1.04 -46.96 -0.46
CA GLU A 269 2.27 -47.79 -0.53
C GLU A 269 2.67 -48.36 0.85
N GLN A 270 2.57 -47.56 1.91
CA GLN A 270 2.82 -48.02 3.29
C GLN A 270 1.84 -49.09 3.74
N LEU A 271 0.56 -48.96 3.38
CA LEU A 271 -0.46 -49.95 3.72
C LEU A 271 -0.28 -51.25 2.94
N GLU A 272 0.06 -51.18 1.66
CA GLU A 272 0.38 -52.36 0.84
C GLU A 272 1.57 -53.14 1.44
N ALA A 273 2.63 -52.43 1.85
CA ALA A 273 3.79 -53.04 2.49
C ALA A 273 3.52 -53.69 3.87
N ILE A 274 2.39 -53.37 4.51
CA ILE A 274 1.95 -54.01 5.78
C ILE A 274 1.11 -55.27 5.49
N ILE A 275 0.47 -55.33 4.33
CA ILE A 275 -0.44 -56.41 3.93
C ILE A 275 0.33 -57.57 3.27
N GLU A 276 1.45 -57.28 2.57
CA GLU A 276 2.41 -58.29 2.06
C GLU A 276 3.30 -58.90 3.15
#